data_AF-A0A7J4ERC9-F1
#
_entry.id   AF-A0A7J4ERC9-F1
#
_cell.length_a   1.000
_cell.length_b   1.000
_cell.length_c   1.000
_cell.angle_alpha   90.00
_cell.angle_beta   90.00
_cell.angle_gamma   90.00
#
_symmetry.space_group_name_H-M   'P 1'
#
loop_
_entity.id
_entity.type
_entity.pdbx_description
1 polymer ?
#
loop_
_entity_poly.entity_id
_entity_poly.type
_entity_poly.pdbx_seq_one_letter_code
_entity_poly.pdbx_strand_id
1 'polypeptide(L)'
;MSFDWKEYVYLAEELKQHSDEKYLRTSVSRAYYGVFCICRNQKGYKYYTKGDVHQKTISTYKNSIDKGEKLIGKLLDDLRRQRNKADYDEDKKITVNLADRVVLKAKKILKILG
;
A
#
# COMPACT_ATOMS: atom_id res chain seq x y z
N MET A 1 16.34 -16.29 -5.81
CA MET A 1 15.71 -15.02 -6.21
C MET A 1 14.81 -14.53 -5.09
N SER A 2 14.78 -13.22 -4.80
CA SER A 2 13.77 -12.63 -3.91
C SER A 2 12.59 -12.13 -4.74
N PHE A 3 11.38 -12.25 -4.19
CA PHE A 3 10.17 -11.70 -4.81
C PHE A 3 10.27 -10.17 -4.98
N ASP A 4 9.93 -9.64 -6.16
CA ASP A 4 9.81 -8.21 -6.38
C ASP A 4 8.42 -7.72 -5.92
N TRP A 5 8.40 -6.90 -4.88
CA TRP A 5 7.17 -6.35 -4.32
C TRP A 5 6.48 -5.34 -5.25
N LYS A 6 7.15 -4.81 -6.30
CA LYS A 6 6.52 -3.99 -7.34
C LYS A 6 5.45 -4.78 -8.10
N GLU A 7 5.63 -6.10 -8.24
CA GLU A 7 4.67 -7.00 -8.89
C GLU A 7 3.27 -6.94 -8.24
N TYR A 8 3.18 -6.72 -6.93
CA TYR A 8 1.88 -6.53 -6.27
C TYR A 8 1.19 -5.23 -6.67
N VAL A 9 1.94 -4.18 -7.02
CA VAL A 9 1.35 -2.92 -7.52
C VAL A 9 0.86 -3.11 -8.96
N TYR A 10 1.56 -3.89 -9.78
CA TYR A 10 1.11 -4.24 -11.13
C TYR A 10 -0.12 -5.14 -11.12
N LEU A 11 -0.11 -6.19 -10.29
CA LEU A 11 -1.28 -7.04 -10.08
C LEU A 11 -2.48 -6.21 -9.60
N ALA A 12 -2.29 -5.22 -8.73
CA ALA A 12 -3.36 -4.34 -8.31
C ALA A 12 -3.96 -3.53 -9.46
N GLU A 13 -3.15 -3.12 -10.44
CA GLU A 13 -3.58 -2.42 -11.66
C GLU A 13 -4.39 -3.31 -12.61
N GLU A 14 -4.07 -4.60 -12.66
CA GLU A 14 -4.83 -5.60 -13.42
C GLU A 14 -6.18 -5.87 -12.74
N LEU A 15 -6.16 -6.15 -11.44
CA LEU A 15 -7.35 -6.51 -10.67
C LEU A 15 -8.42 -5.41 -10.67
N LYS A 16 -8.02 -4.13 -10.68
CA LYS A 16 -8.98 -3.02 -10.66
C LYS A 16 -9.78 -2.85 -11.97
N GLN A 17 -9.39 -3.54 -13.05
CA GLN A 17 -10.14 -3.53 -14.32
C GLN A 17 -11.46 -4.31 -14.22
N HIS A 18 -11.61 -5.16 -13.20
CA HIS A 18 -12.86 -5.86 -12.92
C HIS A 18 -13.79 -4.99 -12.07
N SER A 19 -15.09 -5.03 -12.35
CA SER A 19 -16.13 -4.33 -11.57
C SER A 19 -16.55 -5.09 -10.30
N ASP A 20 -16.24 -6.38 -10.25
CA ASP A 20 -16.59 -7.27 -9.15
C ASP A 20 -15.82 -6.91 -7.87
N GLU A 21 -16.55 -6.79 -6.77
CA GLU A 21 -16.02 -6.27 -5.51
C GLU A 21 -14.85 -7.10 -4.94
N LYS A 22 -14.85 -8.42 -5.13
CA LYS A 22 -13.74 -9.30 -4.69
C LYS A 22 -12.39 -8.92 -5.33
N TYR A 23 -12.39 -8.53 -6.60
CA TYR A 23 -11.18 -8.10 -7.29
C TYR A 23 -10.77 -6.71 -6.84
N LEU A 24 -11.73 -5.79 -6.65
CA LEU A 24 -11.48 -4.44 -6.18
C LEU A 24 -10.90 -4.41 -4.75
N ARG A 25 -11.46 -5.21 -3.84
CA ARG A 25 -10.93 -5.41 -2.48
C ARG A 25 -9.49 -5.94 -2.53
N THR A 26 -9.26 -6.97 -3.34
CA THR A 26 -7.93 -7.56 -3.53
C THR A 26 -6.94 -6.57 -4.14
N SER A 27 -7.36 -5.77 -5.12
CA SER A 27 -6.56 -4.69 -5.73
C SER A 27 -6.06 -3.72 -4.66
N VAL A 28 -6.95 -3.24 -3.78
CA VAL A 28 -6.59 -2.34 -2.68
C VAL A 28 -5.57 -2.98 -1.75
N SER A 29 -5.77 -4.25 -1.39
CA SER A 29 -4.86 -5.02 -0.55
C SER A 29 -3.47 -5.13 -1.19
N ARG A 30 -3.39 -5.55 -2.46
CA ARG A 30 -2.11 -5.72 -3.18
C ARG A 30 -1.38 -4.40 -3.39
N ALA A 31 -2.09 -3.34 -3.73
CA ALA A 31 -1.51 -2.00 -3.87
C ALA A 31 -0.81 -1.55 -2.58
N TYR A 32 -1.45 -1.73 -1.42
CA TYR A 32 -0.84 -1.42 -0.13
C TYR A 32 0.34 -2.33 0.19
N TYR A 33 0.19 -3.66 0.08
CA TYR A 33 1.25 -4.59 0.46
C TYR A 33 2.50 -4.43 -0.40
N GLY A 34 2.37 -4.15 -1.69
CA GLY A 34 3.51 -3.90 -2.57
C GLY A 34 4.38 -2.76 -2.05
N VAL A 35 3.82 -1.55 -1.91
CA VAL A 35 4.58 -0.38 -1.42
C VAL A 35 4.97 -0.49 0.04
N PHE A 36 4.14 -1.10 0.90
CA PHE A 36 4.48 -1.31 2.30
C PHE A 36 5.70 -2.20 2.45
N CYS A 37 5.77 -3.33 1.75
CA CYS A 37 6.91 -4.25 1.86
C CYS A 37 8.21 -3.60 1.37
N ILE A 38 8.17 -2.81 0.29
CA ILE A 38 9.33 -2.04 -0.20
C ILE A 38 9.78 -1.05 0.88
N CYS A 39 8.86 -0.22 1.37
CA CYS A 39 9.14 0.80 2.36
C CYS A 39 9.68 0.21 3.67
N ARG A 40 9.08 -0.88 4.14
CA ARG A 40 9.51 -1.64 5.33
C ARG A 40 10.94 -2.14 5.17
N ASN A 41 11.27 -2.72 4.01
CA ASN A 41 12.59 -3.26 3.75
C ASN A 41 13.65 -2.14 3.68
N GLN A 42 13.36 -1.02 3.01
CA GLN A 42 14.26 0.14 2.92
C GLN A 42 14.57 0.78 4.29
N LYS A 43 13.63 0.72 5.24
CA LYS A 43 13.86 1.18 6.63
C LYS A 43 14.47 0.11 7.54
N GLY A 44 14.95 -1.00 6.99
CA GLY A 44 15.62 -2.05 7.76
C GLY A 44 14.68 -2.96 8.56
N TYR A 45 13.37 -2.91 8.32
CA TYR A 45 12.37 -3.67 9.07
C TYR A 45 11.98 -5.00 8.40
N LYS A 46 12.76 -5.49 7.43
CA LYS A 46 12.49 -6.74 6.70
C LYS A 46 12.32 -7.95 7.63
N TYR A 47 13.15 -8.04 8.66
CA TYR A 47 13.17 -9.15 9.63
C TYR A 47 12.41 -8.83 10.93
N TYR A 48 11.72 -7.69 10.98
CA TYR A 48 10.94 -7.30 12.14
C TYR A 48 9.55 -7.96 12.06
N THR A 49 9.29 -8.90 12.95
CA THR A 49 8.13 -9.82 12.87
C THR A 49 6.94 -9.41 13.74
N LYS A 50 7.06 -8.35 14.55
CA LYS A 50 5.94 -7.91 15.40
C LYS A 50 4.85 -7.21 14.58
N GLY A 51 3.60 -7.35 15.00
CA GLY A 51 2.43 -6.84 14.28
C GLY A 51 2.39 -5.31 14.12
N ASP A 52 3.10 -4.57 14.98
CA ASP A 52 3.21 -3.11 14.93
C ASP A 52 4.14 -2.62 13.80
N VAL A 53 4.80 -3.52 13.06
CA VAL A 53 5.72 -3.20 11.94
C VAL A 53 5.13 -2.21 10.94
N HIS A 54 3.83 -2.29 10.69
CA HIS A 54 3.16 -1.38 9.78
C HIS A 54 3.10 0.06 10.31
N GLN A 55 2.66 0.23 11.56
CA GLN A 55 2.60 1.54 12.20
C GLN A 55 4.00 2.10 12.40
N LYS A 56 4.97 1.25 12.77
CA LYS A 56 6.38 1.61 12.89
C LYS A 56 6.92 2.15 11.56
N THR A 57 6.76 1.39 10.48
CA THR A 57 7.19 1.81 9.13
C THR A 57 6.55 3.14 8.73
N ILE A 58 5.23 3.27 8.86
CA ILE A 58 4.50 4.50 8.52
C ILE A 58 5.02 5.69 9.34
N SER A 59 5.20 5.52 10.65
CA SER A 59 5.66 6.59 11.55
C SER A 59 7.08 7.03 11.22
N THR A 60 7.97 6.08 10.90
CA THR A 60 9.34 6.38 10.45
C THR A 60 9.33 7.28 9.22
N TYR A 61 8.51 6.99 8.20
CA TYR A 61 8.38 7.86 7.03
C TYR A 61 7.70 9.20 7.36
N LYS A 62 6.61 9.22 8.14
CA LYS A 62 5.88 10.46 8.51
C LYS A 62 6.74 11.46 9.30
N ASN A 63 7.69 10.95 10.08
CA ASN A 63 8.57 11.75 10.92
C ASN A 63 9.92 12.07 10.26
N SER A 64 10.12 11.65 9.01
CA SER A 64 11.33 11.99 8.26
C SER A 64 11.45 13.50 8.02
N ILE A 65 12.69 13.99 8.00
CA ILE A 65 13.01 15.36 7.59
C ILE A 65 12.90 15.52 6.07
N ASP A 66 13.04 14.43 5.31
CA ASP A 66 12.89 14.46 3.86
C ASP A 66 11.41 14.62 3.48
N LYS A 67 11.13 15.56 2.58
CA LYS A 67 9.77 15.88 2.16
C LYS A 67 9.13 14.74 1.37
N GLY A 68 9.92 14.00 0.58
CA GLY A 68 9.46 12.85 -0.19
C GLY A 68 9.06 11.70 0.73
N GLU A 69 9.90 11.37 1.70
CA GLU A 69 9.63 10.35 2.72
C GLU A 69 8.42 10.73 3.57
N LYS A 70 8.29 11.99 3.99
CA LYS A 70 7.11 12.47 4.72
C LYS A 70 5.83 12.31 3.92
N LEU A 71 5.89 12.53 2.60
CA LEU A 71 4.76 12.26 1.70
C LEU A 71 4.47 10.77 1.58
N ILE A 72 5.49 9.91 1.46
CA ILE A 72 5.33 8.45 1.48
C ILE A 72 4.60 8.02 2.75
N GLY A 73 5.01 8.52 3.92
CA GLY A 73 4.38 8.20 5.20
C GLY A 73 2.90 8.56 5.23
N LYS A 74 2.52 9.74 4.73
CA LYS A 74 1.11 10.16 4.61
C LYS A 74 0.32 9.26 3.66
N LEU A 75 0.91 8.88 2.53
CA LEU A 75 0.27 8.01 1.55
C LEU A 75 0.11 6.58 2.07
N LEU A 76 1.14 6.00 2.70
CA LEU A 76 1.08 4.68 3.31
C LEU A 76 0.02 4.59 4.41
N ASP A 77 -0.07 5.61 5.26
CA ASP A 77 -1.08 5.72 6.31
C ASP A 77 -2.49 5.68 5.73
N ASP A 78 -2.72 6.44 4.66
CA ASP A 78 -4.00 6.41 3.95
C ASP A 78 -4.29 5.06 3.30
N LEU A 79 -3.32 4.50 2.57
CA LEU A 79 -3.44 3.18 1.94
C LEU A 79 -3.75 2.09 2.96
N ARG A 80 -3.11 2.11 4.14
CA ARG A 80 -3.38 1.17 5.24
C ARG A 80 -4.83 1.25 5.70
N ARG A 81 -5.36 2.47 5.87
CA ARG A 81 -6.77 2.66 6.25
C ARG A 81 -7.72 2.13 5.18
N GLN A 82 -7.45 2.39 3.89
CA GLN A 82 -8.28 1.86 2.81
C GLN A 82 -8.21 0.33 2.74
N ARG A 83 -7.03 -0.25 2.92
CA ARG A 83 -6.83 -1.71 2.98
C ARG A 83 -7.57 -2.35 4.14
N ASN A 84 -7.52 -1.76 5.35
CA ASN A 84 -8.27 -2.28 6.49
C ASN A 84 -9.79 -2.31 6.22
N LYS A 85 -10.33 -1.26 5.59
CA LYS A 85 -11.74 -1.23 5.18
C LYS A 85 -12.03 -2.28 4.11
N ALA A 86 -11.21 -2.35 3.05
CA ALA A 86 -11.42 -3.30 1.96
C ALA A 86 -11.35 -4.76 2.42
N ASP A 87 -10.49 -5.09 3.40
CA ASP A 87 -10.28 -6.47 3.82
C ASP A 87 -11.23 -6.93 4.94
N TYR A 88 -11.72 -6.03 5.81
CA TYR A 88 -12.45 -6.43 7.02
C TYR A 88 -13.82 -5.75 7.21
N ASP A 89 -14.11 -4.67 6.50
CA ASP A 89 -15.40 -4.00 6.60
C ASP A 89 -16.31 -4.59 5.49
N GLU A 90 -17.15 -5.56 5.86
CA GLU A 90 -18.04 -6.26 4.94
C GLU A 90 -19.13 -5.34 4.38
N ASP A 91 -19.59 -4.38 5.18
CA ASP A 91 -20.58 -3.37 4.77
C ASP A 91 -19.99 -2.32 3.81
N LYS A 92 -18.66 -2.18 3.78
CA LYS A 92 -17.99 -1.21 2.92
C LYS A 92 -17.93 -1.66 1.47
N LYS A 93 -18.83 -1.16 0.64
CA LYS A 93 -18.72 -1.30 -0.83
C LYS A 93 -17.41 -0.68 -1.37
N ILE A 94 -16.58 -1.50 -2.00
CA ILE A 94 -15.39 -1.05 -2.72
C ILE A 94 -15.72 -0.81 -4.20
N THR A 95 -15.47 0.41 -4.66
CA THR A 95 -15.75 0.85 -6.04
C THR A 95 -14.47 0.91 -6.88
N VAL A 96 -14.60 0.81 -8.21
CA VAL A 96 -13.49 1.00 -9.17
C VAL A 96 -12.74 2.30 -8.90
N ASN A 97 -13.46 3.43 -8.75
CA ASN A 97 -12.87 4.74 -8.43
C ASN A 97 -12.05 4.77 -7.12
N LEU A 98 -12.37 3.91 -6.14
CA LEU A 98 -11.60 3.79 -4.90
C LEU A 98 -10.33 3.01 -5.16
N ALA A 99 -10.44 1.84 -5.81
CA ALA A 99 -9.29 1.03 -6.20
C ALA A 99 -8.32 1.82 -7.07
N ASP A 100 -8.81 2.56 -8.07
CA ASP A 100 -8.01 3.46 -8.91
C ASP A 100 -7.20 4.47 -8.09
N ARG A 101 -7.86 5.18 -7.18
CA ARG A 101 -7.18 6.17 -6.32
C ARG A 101 -6.13 5.53 -5.43
N VAL A 102 -6.39 4.32 -4.94
CA VAL A 102 -5.43 3.55 -4.13
C VAL A 102 -4.22 3.16 -4.98
N VAL A 103 -4.42 2.61 -6.17
CA VAL A 103 -3.33 2.20 -7.07
C VAL A 103 -2.52 3.41 -7.55
N LEU A 104 -3.16 4.53 -7.87
CA LEU A 104 -2.46 5.78 -8.22
C LEU A 104 -1.56 6.28 -7.09
N LYS A 105 -2.01 6.19 -5.82
CA LYS A 105 -1.18 6.53 -4.66
C LYS A 105 -0.01 5.56 -4.48
N ALA A 106 -0.22 4.27 -4.69
CA ALA A 106 0.84 3.27 -4.65
C ALA A 106 1.91 3.54 -5.73
N LYS A 107 1.49 3.78 -6.98
CA LYS A 107 2.39 4.18 -8.08
C LYS A 107 3.13 5.48 -7.78
N LYS A 108 2.47 6.45 -7.12
CA LYS A 108 3.13 7.68 -6.67
C LYS A 108 4.22 7.40 -5.64
N ILE A 109 4.02 6.48 -4.70
CA ILE A 109 5.08 6.05 -3.76
C ILE A 109 6.24 5.43 -4.53
N LEU A 110 5.99 4.51 -5.48
CA LEU A 110 7.06 3.91 -6.29
C LEU A 110 7.89 4.98 -7.01
N LYS A 111 7.24 5.97 -7.61
CA LYS A 111 7.92 7.09 -8.27
C LYS A 111 8.81 7.92 -7.32
N ILE A 112 8.40 8.09 -6.06
CA ILE A 112 9.21 8.83 -5.06
C ILE A 112 10.41 7.99 -4.62
N LEU A 113 10.28 6.66 -4.56
CA LEU A 113 11.32 5.75 -4.08
C LEU A 113 12.47 5.50 -5.08
N GLY A 114 12.26 5.73 -6.38
CA GLY A 114 13.18 5.33 -7.45
C GLY A 114 12.74 4.04 -8.12
#